data_AF-A0A3S1HDX5-F1
#
_entry.id   AF-A0A3S1HDX5-F1
#
_cell.length_a   1.000
_cell.length_b   1.000
_cell.length_c   1.000
_cell.angle_alpha   90.00
_cell.angle_beta   90.00
_cell.angle_gamma   90.00
#
_symmetry.space_group_name_H-M   'P 1'
#
loop_
_entity.id
_entity.type
_entity.pdbx_description
1 polymer ?
#
loop_
_entity_poly.entity_id
_entity_poly.type
_entity_poly.pdbx_seq_one_letter_code
_entity_poly.pdbx_strand_id
1 'polypeptide(L)' 'VGSDAELMAKLMPQDYKARPEQVILFTVSAWDANCPQHIPQRFEAADVAEALGERDKRIERLEQEIARLRGNTGAAAAE' A
#
# COMPACT_ATOMS: atom_id res chain seq x y z
N VAL A 1 -7.33 24.04 -26.37
CA VAL A 1 -8.70 23.48 -26.44
C VAL A 1 -9.06 23.47 -27.92
N GLY A 2 -9.40 22.31 -28.49
CA GLY A 2 -9.78 22.21 -29.91
C GLY A 2 -11.08 22.95 -30.20
N SER A 3 -11.43 23.12 -31.47
CA SER A 3 -12.72 23.69 -31.83
C SER A 3 -13.88 22.73 -31.55
N ASP A 4 -15.11 23.24 -31.44
CA ASP A 4 -16.30 22.42 -31.17
C ASP A 4 -16.48 21.33 -32.24
N ALA A 5 -16.23 21.63 -33.52
CA ALA A 5 -16.37 20.66 -34.61
C ALA A 5 -15.39 19.48 -34.49
N GLU A 6 -14.15 19.75 -34.07
CA GLU A 6 -13.14 18.71 -33.84
C GLU A 6 -13.52 17.81 -32.65
N LEU A 7 -14.05 18.41 -31.57
CA LEU A 7 -14.49 17.66 -30.39
C LEU A 7 -15.70 16.78 -30.69
N MET A 8 -16.67 17.28 -31.46
CA MET A 8 -17.83 16.50 -31.91
C MET A 8 -17.41 15.27 -32.70
N ALA A 9 -16.51 15.45 -33.69
CA ALA A 9 -16.01 14.35 -34.50
C ALA A 9 -15.24 13.30 -33.66
N LYS A 10 -14.49 13.76 -32.65
CA LYS A 10 -13.71 12.88 -31.76
C LYS A 10 -14.57 12.10 -30.77
N LEU A 11 -15.65 12.69 -30.27
CA LEU A 11 -16.50 12.09 -29.23
C LEU A 11 -17.64 11.22 -29.79
N MET A 12 -17.92 11.32 -31.09
CA MET A 12 -18.93 10.50 -31.75
C MET A 12 -18.40 9.08 -32.01
N PRO A 13 -19.10 8.02 -31.57
CA PRO A 13 -18.70 6.66 -31.88
C PRO A 13 -18.71 6.39 -33.40
N GLN A 14 -17.74 5.59 -33.87
CA GLN A 14 -17.71 5.16 -35.28
C GLN A 14 -18.98 4.36 -35.60
N ASP A 15 -19.49 4.54 -36.83
CA ASP A 15 -20.68 3.87 -37.37
C ASP A 15 -21.99 4.11 -36.60
N TYR A 16 -22.04 5.10 -35.72
CA TYR A 16 -23.26 5.47 -35.01
C TYR A 16 -24.10 6.45 -35.84
N LYS A 17 -25.34 6.05 -36.18
CA LYS A 17 -26.23 6.78 -37.11
C LYS A 17 -26.77 8.11 -36.58
N ALA A 18 -26.64 8.38 -35.28
CA ALA A 18 -27.14 9.62 -34.70
C ALA A 18 -26.31 10.82 -35.21
N ARG A 19 -26.80 12.04 -35.01
CA ARG A 19 -26.05 13.25 -35.30
C ARG A 19 -25.66 13.89 -33.97
N PRO A 20 -24.37 14.22 -33.74
CA PRO A 20 -23.98 14.94 -32.53
C PRO A 20 -24.51 16.39 -32.61
N GLU A 21 -25.19 16.85 -31.56
CA GLU A 21 -25.79 18.19 -31.50
C GLU A 21 -25.02 19.15 -30.57
N GLN A 22 -24.42 18.63 -29.49
CA GLN A 22 -23.70 19.44 -28.50
C GLN A 22 -22.56 18.65 -27.85
N VAL A 23 -21.45 19.33 -27.52
CA VAL A 23 -20.41 18.84 -26.60
C VAL A 23 -20.59 19.54 -25.26
N ILE A 24 -20.53 18.77 -24.17
CA ILE A 24 -20.49 19.30 -22.82
C ILE A 24 -19.13 18.95 -22.23
N LEU A 25 -18.30 19.97 -21.99
CA LEU A 25 -17.02 19.79 -21.33
C LEU A 25 -17.17 20.02 -19.82
N PHE A 26 -16.74 19.04 -19.04
CA PHE A 26 -16.66 19.16 -17.60
C PHE A 26 -15.22 19.36 -17.17
N THR A 27 -14.98 20.41 -16.40
CA THR A 27 -13.76 20.52 -15.60
C THR A 27 -14.03 19.87 -14.26
N VAL A 28 -13.42 18.71 -14.02
CA VAL A 28 -13.57 17.99 -12.75
C VAL A 28 -12.38 18.31 -11.86
N SER A 29 -12.65 18.82 -10.67
CA SER A 29 -11.65 18.95 -9.61
C SER A 29 -11.79 17.76 -8.65
N ALA A 30 -10.68 17.10 -8.35
CA ALA A 30 -10.65 16.13 -7.28
C ALA A 30 -10.69 16.89 -5.94
N TRP A 31 -11.64 16.54 -5.08
CA TRP A 31 -11.69 17.01 -3.70
C TRP A 31 -11.49 15.82 -2.78
N ASP A 32 -10.46 15.90 -1.94
CA ASP A 32 -10.25 14.95 -0.86
C ASP A 32 -10.85 15.53 0.42
N ALA A 33 -11.96 14.95 0.86
CA ALA A 33 -12.61 15.30 2.12
C ALA A 33 -11.84 14.77 3.34
N ASN A 34 -10.86 13.89 3.13
CA ASN A 34 -10.16 13.25 4.23
C ASN A 34 -9.10 14.18 4.83
N CYS A 35 -9.04 14.22 6.15
CA CYS A 35 -7.95 14.85 6.88
C CYS A 35 -6.77 13.86 6.96
N PRO A 36 -5.57 14.16 6.40
CA PRO A 36 -4.45 13.22 6.37
C PRO A 36 -4.02 12.72 7.76
N GLN A 37 -4.25 13.51 8.82
CA GLN A 37 -3.93 13.12 10.20
C GLN A 37 -4.71 11.89 10.70
N HIS A 38 -5.85 11.57 10.10
CA HIS A 38 -6.76 10.55 10.61
C HIS A 38 -6.81 9.28 9.74
N ILE A 39 -5.98 9.20 8.70
CA ILE A 39 -5.92 8.01 7.83
C ILE A 39 -4.98 7.00 8.49
N PRO A 40 -5.47 5.84 8.95
CA PRO A 40 -4.61 4.82 9.53
C PRO A 40 -3.66 4.26 8.46
N GLN A 41 -2.42 3.99 8.85
CA GLN A 41 -1.48 3.30 7.98
C GLN A 41 -1.93 1.86 7.78
N ARG A 42 -2.13 1.47 6.51
CA ARG A 42 -2.41 0.09 6.14
C ARG A 42 -1.10 -0.62 5.84
N PHE A 43 -0.89 -1.74 6.53
CA PHE A 43 0.17 -2.69 6.22
C PHE A 43 -0.45 -3.95 5.64
N GLU A 44 0.22 -4.58 4.69
CA GLU A 44 -0.21 -5.86 4.17
C GLU A 44 0.09 -6.95 5.19
N ALA A 45 -0.90 -7.79 5.48
CA ALA A 45 -0.80 -8.80 6.53
C ALA A 45 0.34 -9.79 6.29
N ALA A 46 0.65 -10.09 5.02
CA ALA A 46 1.76 -10.95 4.63
C ALA A 46 3.12 -10.35 5.04
N ASP A 47 3.35 -9.08 4.72
CA ASP A 47 4.60 -8.38 5.04
C ASP A 47 4.79 -8.27 6.56
N VAL A 48 3.71 -8.01 7.30
CA VAL A 48 3.73 -7.99 8.77
C VAL A 48 4.09 -9.38 9.34
N ALA A 49 3.48 -10.44 8.80
CA ALA A 49 3.75 -11.81 9.25
C ALA A 49 5.20 -12.24 8.98
N GLU A 50 5.75 -11.86 7.83
CA GLU A 50 7.15 -12.12 7.48
C GLU A 50 8.11 -11.44 8.47
N ALA A 51 7.93 -10.14 8.69
CA ALA A 51 8.76 -9.37 9.62
C ALA A 51 8.68 -9.91 11.06
N LEU A 52 7.49 -10.31 11.52
CA LEU A 52 7.32 -10.94 12.82
C LEU A 52 8.02 -12.31 12.87
N GLY A 53 7.94 -13.11 11.82
CA GLY A 53 8.63 -14.40 11.74
C GLY A 53 10.15 -14.28 11.79
N GLU A 54 10.74 -13.27 11.15
CA GLU A 54 12.17 -12.98 11.25
C GLU A 54 12.58 -12.59 12.68
N ARG A 55 11.77 -11.73 13.31
CA ARG A 55 11.99 -11.29 14.70
C ARG A 55 11.94 -12.48 15.66
N ASP A 56 10.94 -13.33 15.53
CA ASP A 56 10.72 -14.46 16.44
C ASP A 56 11.85 -15.49 16.32
N LYS A 57 12.35 -15.78 15.10
CA LYS A 57 13.57 -16.59 14.89
C LYS A 57 14.81 -15.99 15.57
N ARG A 58 14.94 -14.66 15.56
CA ARG A 58 16.05 -13.98 16.23
C ARG A 58 15.93 -14.11 17.74
N ILE A 59 14.72 -13.96 18.29
CA ILE A 59 14.45 -14.13 19.72
C ILE A 59 14.82 -15.55 20.15
N GLU A 60 14.35 -16.57 19.44
CA GLU A 60 14.64 -17.97 19.75
C GLU A 60 16.16 -18.24 19.83
N ARG A 61 16.92 -17.79 18.84
CA ARG A 61 18.39 -17.95 18.85
C ARG A 61 19.04 -17.26 20.05
N LEU A 62 18.59 -16.06 20.39
CA LEU A 62 19.13 -15.30 21.52
C LEU A 62 18.78 -15.96 22.86
N GLU A 63 17.55 -16.47 22.99
CA GLU A 63 17.11 -17.20 24.18
C GLU A 63 17.93 -18.48 24.40
N GLN A 64 18.21 -19.23 23.34
CA GLN A 64 19.08 -20.42 23.39
C GLN A 64 20.51 -20.05 23.82
N GLU A 65 21.08 -18.99 23.27
CA GLU A 65 22.44 -18.57 23.64
C GLU A 65 22.51 -18.08 25.09
N ILE A 66 21.50 -17.33 25.54
CA ILE A 66 21.38 -16.92 26.95
C ILE A 66 21.30 -18.14 27.86
N ALA A 67 20.50 -19.15 27.50
CA ALA A 67 20.39 -20.39 28.27
C ALA A 67 21.74 -21.12 28.35
N ARG A 68 22.46 -21.24 27.22
CA ARG A 68 23.79 -21.84 27.15
C ARG A 68 24.79 -21.11 28.05
N LEU A 69 24.85 -19.79 27.94
CA LEU A 69 25.79 -18.97 28.71
C LEU A 69 25.50 -19.04 30.21
N ARG A 70 24.22 -18.97 30.61
CA ARG A 70 23.82 -19.12 32.01
C ARG A 70 24.14 -20.50 32.57
N GLY A 71 23.95 -21.56 31.79
CA GLY A 71 24.34 -22.93 32.15
C GLY A 71 25.85 -23.05 32.39
N ASN A 72 26.66 -22.45 31.52
CA ASN A 72 28.11 -22.42 31.67
C ASN A 72 28.59 -21.58 32.86
N THR A 73 27.94 -20.45 33.17
CA THR A 73 28.25 -19.65 34.35
C THR A 73 27.93 -20.41 35.65
N GLY A 74 26.85 -21.21 35.67
CA GLY A 74 26.52 -22.07 36.81
C GLY A 74 27.51 -23.21 37.03
N ALA A 75 28.06 -23.79 35.95
CA ALA A 75 29.10 -24.83 36.03
C ALA A 75 30.45 -24.27 36.48
N ALA A 76 30.85 -23.09 35.98
CA ALA A 76 32.12 -22.44 36.36
C ALA A 76 32.15 -21.88 37.80
N ALA A 77 30.99 -21.72 38.45
CA ALA A 77 30.90 -21.31 39.86
C ALA A 77 30.85 -22.50 40.84
N ALA A 78 30.71 -23.74 40.34
CA ALA A 78 30.65 -24.97 41.12
C ALA A 78 31.98 -25.74 41.15
N GLU A 79 33.01 -25.22 40.46
CA GLU A 79 34.41 -25.68 40.47
C GLU A 79 35.28 -24.67 41.24
#